data_AF-A0A352NSF8-F1
#
_entry.id   AF-A0A352NSF8-F1
#
_cell.length_a   1.000
_cell.length_b   1.000
_cell.length_c   1.000
_cell.angle_alpha   90.00
_cell.angle_beta   90.00
_cell.angle_gamma   90.00
#
_symmetry.space_group_name_H-M   'P 1'
#
loop_
_entity.id
_entity.type
_entity.pdbx_description
1 polymer ?
#
loop_
_entity_poly.entity_id
_entity_poly.type
_entity_poly.pdbx_seq_one_letter_code
_entity_poly.pdbx_strand_id
1 'polypeptide(L)'
;MKDNGFRTFIYEKDDKKYMMTLITYSISPTLSGYKPATLINVSNKYKNMYDLWCKYGKEYIKNINLEVFEIFRTDSSSILLFYNEIFLSRVLSSKANSDFLNKFGYSRDMSLKDSLGLLKDRYYYNFCPHEMGIFLGIPLQDVKDFICKDRKECICCGYWKVYNNREYALRIFKNYDKSKHDFMKLIEKNIGIAKAVEMLSSCSRF
;
A
#
# COMPACT_ATOMS: atom_id res chain seq x y z
N MET A 1 14.61 -4.53 20.84
CA MET A 1 15.71 -4.57 19.85
C MET A 1 16.07 -3.14 19.50
N LYS A 2 17.33 -2.74 19.63
CA LYS A 2 17.81 -1.41 19.22
C LYS A 2 17.88 -1.40 17.68
N ASP A 3 16.96 -0.67 17.07
CA ASP A 3 16.74 -0.62 15.62
C ASP A 3 17.78 0.29 14.94
N ASN A 4 19.00 -0.23 14.77
CA ASN A 4 20.12 0.53 14.19
C ASN A 4 19.90 0.82 12.69
N GLY A 5 19.22 -0.05 11.93
CA GLY A 5 18.91 0.16 10.51
C GLY A 5 17.96 1.32 10.25
N PHE A 6 16.93 1.50 11.09
CA PHE A 6 16.01 2.64 10.99
C PHE A 6 16.74 3.98 11.17
N ARG A 7 17.72 4.03 12.07
CA ARG A 7 18.56 5.21 12.28
C ARG A 7 19.41 5.51 11.05
N THR A 8 20.06 4.52 10.46
CA THR A 8 20.85 4.69 9.22
C THR A 8 19.99 5.24 8.08
N PHE A 9 18.75 4.76 7.95
CA PHE A 9 17.79 5.24 6.94
C PHE A 9 17.39 6.73 7.13
N ILE A 10 17.12 7.17 8.36
CA ILE A 10 16.72 8.56 8.65
C ILE A 10 17.81 9.57 8.21
N TYR A 11 19.08 9.16 8.34
CA TYR A 11 20.25 9.97 8.02
C TYR A 11 20.85 9.72 6.62
N GLU A 12 20.17 8.97 5.75
CA GLU A 12 20.61 8.82 4.36
C GLU A 12 20.70 10.20 3.69
N LYS A 13 21.89 10.51 3.15
CA LYS A 13 22.24 11.81 2.56
C LYS A 13 21.99 11.84 1.06
N ASP A 14 21.93 10.68 0.41
CA ASP A 14 21.52 10.57 -0.98
C ASP A 14 19.98 10.60 -1.05
N ASP A 15 19.43 11.70 -1.55
CA ASP A 15 17.99 11.92 -1.65
C ASP A 15 17.29 10.86 -2.52
N LYS A 16 17.93 10.39 -3.60
CA LYS A 16 17.37 9.36 -4.48
C LYS A 16 17.27 8.04 -3.71
N LYS A 17 18.36 7.65 -3.03
CA LYS A 17 18.39 6.43 -2.22
C LYS A 17 17.44 6.51 -1.04
N TYR A 18 17.31 7.68 -0.39
CA TYR A 18 16.34 7.92 0.67
C TYR A 18 14.91 7.70 0.17
N MET A 19 14.52 8.34 -0.94
CA MET A 19 13.19 8.20 -1.54
C MET A 19 12.88 6.74 -1.86
N MET A 20 13.78 6.08 -2.60
CA MET A 20 13.60 4.68 -3.00
C MET A 20 13.51 3.75 -1.78
N THR A 21 14.33 3.97 -0.74
CA THR A 21 14.31 3.14 0.48
C THR A 21 13.01 3.32 1.26
N LEU A 22 12.54 4.56 1.44
CA LEU A 22 11.30 4.85 2.17
C LEU A 22 10.08 4.26 1.47
N ILE A 23 10.00 4.43 0.15
CA ILE A 23 8.91 3.86 -0.65
C ILE A 23 8.98 2.34 -0.57
N THR A 24 10.14 1.73 -0.81
CA THR A 24 10.32 0.26 -0.79
C THR A 24 9.96 -0.34 0.57
N TYR A 25 10.38 0.29 1.67
CA TYR A 25 9.97 -0.09 3.03
C TYR A 25 8.45 -0.08 3.17
N SER A 26 7.80 0.99 2.71
CA SER A 26 6.35 1.15 2.80
C SER A 26 5.59 0.10 1.98
N ILE A 27 6.07 -0.21 0.77
CA ILE A 27 5.45 -1.21 -0.13
C ILE A 27 5.92 -2.65 0.12
N SER A 28 6.83 -2.89 1.07
CA SER A 28 7.36 -4.24 1.37
C SER A 28 6.26 -5.28 1.59
N PRO A 29 5.14 -4.99 2.28
CA PRO A 29 4.03 -5.95 2.39
C PRO A 29 3.39 -6.32 1.05
N THR A 30 3.32 -5.38 0.10
CA THR A 30 2.82 -5.63 -1.26
C THR A 30 3.84 -6.42 -2.07
N LEU A 31 5.13 -6.08 -1.98
CA LEU A 31 6.22 -6.80 -2.65
C LEU A 31 6.31 -8.26 -2.20
N SER A 32 6.10 -8.53 -0.92
CA SER A 32 6.09 -9.89 -0.36
C SER A 32 4.74 -10.64 -0.54
N GLY A 33 3.77 -10.04 -1.24
CA GLY A 33 2.49 -10.65 -1.53
C GLY A 33 1.50 -10.73 -0.36
N TYR A 34 1.79 -10.10 0.79
CA TYR A 34 0.86 -10.09 1.92
C TYR A 34 -0.30 -9.10 1.75
N LYS A 35 -0.14 -8.13 0.86
CA LYS A 35 -1.11 -7.06 0.61
C LYS A 35 -1.34 -6.88 -0.90
N PRO A 36 -2.58 -6.68 -1.38
CA PRO A 36 -2.81 -6.43 -2.79
C PRO A 36 -2.27 -5.08 -3.25
N ALA A 37 -2.34 -4.05 -2.39
CA ALA A 37 -1.90 -2.70 -2.71
C ALA A 37 -1.49 -1.88 -1.49
N THR A 38 -0.61 -0.91 -1.69
CA THR A 38 -0.20 0.09 -0.68
C THR A 38 -0.40 1.49 -1.23
N LEU A 39 -1.09 2.33 -0.46
CA LEU A 39 -1.29 3.75 -0.75
C LEU A 39 -0.15 4.55 -0.11
N ILE A 40 0.51 5.41 -0.89
CA ILE A 40 1.56 6.31 -0.42
C ILE A 40 1.22 7.72 -0.86
N ASN A 41 1.26 8.66 0.07
CA ASN A 41 1.26 10.09 -0.23
C ASN A 41 2.72 10.58 -0.28
N VAL A 42 3.23 10.86 -1.46
CA VAL A 42 4.51 11.56 -1.62
C VAL A 42 4.24 13.05 -1.61
N SER A 43 4.87 13.79 -0.70
CA SER A 43 4.61 15.22 -0.51
C SER A 43 5.88 15.97 -0.17
N ASN A 44 5.99 17.21 -0.64
CA ASN A 44 7.11 18.08 -0.30
C ASN A 44 7.13 18.55 1.16
N LYS A 45 6.10 18.25 1.96
CA LYS A 45 6.10 18.49 3.41
C LYS A 45 7.27 17.82 4.15
N TYR A 46 7.79 16.72 3.61
CA TYR A 46 8.91 15.99 4.19
C TYR A 46 9.96 15.68 3.12
N LYS A 47 11.16 16.23 3.27
CA LYS A 47 12.33 16.03 2.38
C LYS A 47 12.03 16.12 0.87
N ASN A 48 11.11 17.00 0.44
CA ASN A 48 10.77 17.20 -0.98
C ASN A 48 10.43 15.90 -1.74
N MET A 49 9.77 14.95 -1.07
CA MET A 49 9.51 13.61 -1.62
C MET A 49 8.72 13.61 -2.93
N TYR A 50 7.87 14.61 -3.17
CA TYR A 50 7.13 14.71 -4.41
C TYR A 50 8.04 15.13 -5.58
N ASP A 51 8.95 16.08 -5.37
CA ASP A 51 9.92 16.47 -6.39
C ASP A 51 10.88 15.33 -6.73
N LEU A 52 11.33 14.60 -5.70
CA LEU A 52 12.14 13.39 -5.87
C LEU A 52 11.40 12.32 -6.65
N TRP A 53 10.11 12.11 -6.36
CA TRP A 53 9.26 11.19 -7.11
C TRP A 53 9.12 11.61 -8.58
N CYS A 54 8.90 12.90 -8.85
CA CYS A 54 8.83 13.41 -10.22
C CYS A 54 10.14 13.17 -10.98
N LYS A 55 11.28 13.32 -10.31
CA LYS A 55 12.62 13.15 -10.89
C LYS A 55 13.02 11.68 -11.10
N TYR A 56 12.78 10.82 -10.11
CA TYR A 56 13.33 9.46 -10.06
C TYR A 56 12.27 8.34 -10.10
N GLY A 57 10.99 8.66 -9.98
CA GLY A 57 9.90 7.68 -9.88
C GLY A 57 9.80 6.76 -11.10
N LYS A 58 9.92 7.29 -12.31
CA LYS A 58 9.91 6.48 -13.55
C LYS A 58 11.04 5.45 -13.60
N GLU A 59 12.22 5.80 -13.09
CA GLU A 59 13.34 4.87 -12.99
C GLU A 59 13.09 3.83 -11.90
N TYR A 60 12.60 4.27 -10.74
CA TYR A 60 12.27 3.39 -9.63
C TYR A 60 11.22 2.33 -10.00
N ILE A 61 10.16 2.72 -10.72
CA ILE A 61 9.08 1.81 -11.15
C ILE A 61 9.63 0.63 -11.95
N LYS A 62 10.61 0.85 -12.82
CA LYS A 62 11.23 -0.23 -13.62
C LYS A 62 11.93 -1.30 -12.78
N ASN A 63 12.26 -0.97 -11.53
CA ASN A 63 12.98 -1.83 -10.60
C ASN A 63 12.08 -2.43 -9.52
N ILE A 64 10.77 -2.18 -9.59
CA ILE A 64 9.79 -2.80 -8.69
C ILE A 64 8.83 -3.66 -9.50
N ASN A 65 8.60 -4.88 -9.03
CA ASN A 65 7.66 -5.80 -9.68
C ASN A 65 6.21 -5.51 -9.26
N LEU A 66 5.81 -4.24 -9.33
CA LEU A 66 4.47 -3.75 -8.99
C LEU A 66 4.05 -2.65 -9.97
N GLU A 67 2.76 -2.56 -10.19
CA GLU A 67 2.15 -1.47 -10.91
C GLU A 67 1.95 -0.26 -10.00
N VAL A 68 1.94 0.93 -10.59
CA VAL A 68 1.72 2.20 -9.87
C VAL A 68 0.65 3.02 -10.57
N PHE A 69 -0.43 3.32 -9.83
CA PHE A 69 -1.50 4.17 -10.30
C PHE A 69 -1.59 5.46 -9.47
N GLU A 70 -1.55 6.61 -10.13
CA GLU A 70 -1.72 7.89 -9.47
C GLU A 70 -3.21 8.25 -9.33
N ILE A 71 -3.68 8.21 -8.08
CA ILE A 71 -5.07 8.49 -7.72
C ILE A 71 -5.34 9.98 -7.72
N PHE A 72 -4.45 10.77 -7.10
CA PHE A 72 -4.69 12.21 -6.92
C PHE A 72 -3.37 12.97 -6.90
N ARG A 73 -3.36 14.21 -7.40
CA ARG A 73 -2.18 15.06 -7.48
C ARG A 73 -2.54 16.50 -7.11
N THR A 74 -1.62 17.16 -6.40
CA THR A 74 -1.56 18.61 -6.22
C THR A 74 -0.21 19.12 -6.72
N ASP A 75 0.03 20.43 -6.65
CA ASP A 75 1.30 21.02 -7.07
C ASP A 75 2.51 20.54 -6.24
N SER A 76 2.30 19.99 -5.05
CA SER A 76 3.36 19.58 -4.12
C SER A 76 3.17 18.18 -3.52
N SER A 77 2.22 17.40 -4.04
CA SER A 77 1.97 16.04 -3.56
C SER A 77 1.31 15.14 -4.59
N SER A 78 1.52 13.83 -4.47
CA SER A 78 0.82 12.81 -5.23
C SER A 78 0.44 11.63 -4.35
N ILE A 79 -0.74 11.08 -4.59
CA ILE A 79 -1.28 9.88 -3.94
C ILE A 79 -1.16 8.73 -4.92
N LEU A 80 -0.27 7.82 -4.58
CA LEU A 80 0.15 6.70 -5.41
C LEU A 80 -0.34 5.39 -4.81
N LEU A 81 -0.99 4.57 -5.64
CA LEU A 81 -1.34 3.21 -5.30
C LEU A 81 -0.34 2.27 -5.96
N PHE A 82 0.50 1.61 -5.15
CA PHE A 82 1.39 0.55 -5.59
C PHE A 82 0.69 -0.78 -5.41
N TYR A 83 0.51 -1.57 -6.47
CA TYR A 83 -0.31 -2.78 -6.40
C TYR A 83 0.26 -3.94 -7.21
N ASN A 84 -0.05 -5.14 -6.76
CA ASN A 84 0.11 -6.34 -7.56
C ASN A 84 -1.18 -6.56 -8.36
N GLU A 85 -1.09 -6.53 -9.69
CA GLU A 85 -2.24 -6.60 -10.59
C GLU A 85 -3.11 -7.84 -10.35
N ILE A 86 -2.48 -9.01 -10.18
CA ILE A 86 -3.18 -10.28 -9.99
C ILE A 86 -3.92 -10.27 -8.63
N PHE A 87 -3.25 -9.84 -7.57
CA PHE A 87 -3.82 -9.89 -6.22
C PHE A 87 -4.93 -8.87 -6.04
N LEU A 88 -4.74 -7.65 -6.55
CA LEU A 88 -5.77 -6.63 -6.52
C LEU A 88 -6.99 -7.08 -7.34
N SER A 89 -6.79 -7.62 -8.55
CA SER A 89 -7.89 -8.14 -9.37
C SER A 89 -8.70 -9.22 -8.63
N ARG A 90 -8.03 -10.17 -7.96
CA ARG A 90 -8.69 -11.21 -7.16
C ARG A 90 -9.51 -10.64 -6.00
N VAL A 91 -8.99 -9.62 -5.33
CA VAL A 91 -9.69 -8.96 -4.22
C VAL A 91 -10.96 -8.28 -4.73
N LEU A 92 -10.86 -7.52 -5.83
CA LEU A 92 -12.00 -6.79 -6.40
C LEU A 92 -13.05 -7.74 -7.02
N SER A 93 -12.62 -8.85 -7.62
CA SER A 93 -13.53 -9.81 -8.28
C SER A 93 -14.20 -10.81 -7.33
N SER A 94 -13.72 -10.92 -6.08
CA SER A 94 -14.36 -11.81 -5.09
C SER A 94 -15.83 -11.43 -4.91
N LYS A 95 -16.73 -12.42 -4.87
CA LYS A 95 -18.17 -12.19 -4.87
C LYS A 95 -18.61 -11.17 -3.83
N ALA A 96 -18.15 -11.33 -2.59
CA ALA A 96 -18.52 -10.46 -1.47
C ALA A 96 -18.04 -9.01 -1.64
N ASN A 97 -16.80 -8.82 -2.12
CA ASN A 97 -16.25 -7.48 -2.35
C ASN A 97 -16.93 -6.83 -3.55
N SER A 98 -17.10 -7.55 -4.65
CA SER A 98 -17.78 -7.07 -5.85
C SER A 98 -19.23 -6.66 -5.56
N ASP A 99 -19.97 -7.45 -4.76
CA ASP A 99 -21.33 -7.10 -4.29
C ASP A 99 -21.36 -5.82 -3.44
N PHE A 100 -20.34 -5.60 -2.61
CA PHE A 100 -20.22 -4.38 -1.83
C PHE A 100 -19.83 -3.17 -2.68
N LEU A 101 -18.85 -3.33 -3.56
CA LEU A 101 -18.34 -2.30 -4.47
C LEU A 101 -19.42 -1.84 -5.45
N ASN A 102 -20.34 -2.72 -5.86
CA ASN A 102 -21.45 -2.36 -6.74
C ASN A 102 -22.32 -1.21 -6.20
N LYS A 103 -22.45 -1.09 -4.86
CA LYS A 103 -23.16 0.01 -4.19
C LYS A 103 -22.54 1.38 -4.43
N PHE A 104 -21.28 1.41 -4.87
CA PHE A 104 -20.52 2.62 -5.17
C PHE A 104 -20.31 2.85 -6.67
N GLY A 105 -20.96 2.04 -7.52
CA GLY A 105 -20.93 2.15 -8.98
C GLY A 105 -19.96 1.19 -9.68
N TYR A 106 -19.26 0.31 -8.96
CA TYR A 106 -18.32 -0.64 -9.56
C TYR A 106 -19.10 -1.88 -10.06
N SER A 107 -19.30 -2.00 -11.37
CA SER A 107 -19.97 -3.17 -11.94
C SER A 107 -19.07 -4.40 -11.94
N ARG A 108 -19.67 -5.60 -12.00
CA ARG A 108 -18.92 -6.87 -11.88
C ARG A 108 -18.01 -7.15 -13.09
N ASP A 109 -18.36 -6.57 -14.22
CA ASP A 109 -17.72 -6.68 -15.53
C ASP A 109 -16.65 -5.60 -15.78
N MET A 110 -16.49 -4.64 -14.87
CA MET A 110 -15.42 -3.64 -14.97
C MET A 110 -14.05 -4.29 -14.97
N SER A 111 -13.18 -3.81 -15.86
CA SER A 111 -11.77 -4.15 -15.78
C SER A 111 -11.13 -3.54 -14.53
N LEU A 112 -9.93 -4.03 -14.16
CA LEU A 112 -9.16 -3.41 -13.09
C LEU A 112 -8.87 -1.93 -13.41
N LYS A 113 -8.55 -1.62 -14.68
CA LYS A 113 -8.28 -0.26 -15.14
C LYS A 113 -9.49 0.65 -14.95
N ASP A 114 -10.68 0.19 -15.30
CA ASP A 114 -11.92 0.96 -15.13
C ASP A 114 -12.23 1.17 -13.65
N SER A 115 -12.01 0.13 -12.82
CA SER A 115 -12.15 0.23 -11.37
C SER A 115 -11.19 1.26 -10.76
N LEU A 116 -9.93 1.31 -11.22
CA LEU A 116 -8.96 2.31 -10.79
C LEU A 116 -9.34 3.73 -11.26
N GLY A 117 -9.89 3.85 -12.48
CA GLY A 117 -10.44 5.11 -12.99
C GLY A 117 -11.58 5.64 -12.12
N LEU A 118 -12.56 4.80 -11.82
CA LEU A 118 -13.68 5.16 -10.94
C LEU A 118 -13.20 5.50 -9.52
N LEU A 119 -12.22 4.76 -8.99
CA LEU A 119 -11.62 5.07 -7.69
C LEU A 119 -10.99 6.46 -7.67
N LYS A 120 -10.28 6.85 -8.73
CA LYS A 120 -9.69 8.19 -8.89
C LYS A 120 -10.75 9.27 -8.90
N ASP A 121 -11.81 9.10 -9.68
CA ASP A 121 -12.91 10.05 -9.74
C ASP A 121 -13.59 10.20 -8.38
N ARG A 122 -13.87 9.08 -7.70
CA ARG A 122 -14.47 9.09 -6.36
C ARG A 122 -13.55 9.70 -5.31
N TYR A 123 -12.23 9.54 -5.45
CA TYR A 123 -11.25 10.19 -4.58
C TYR A 123 -11.28 11.70 -4.71
N TYR A 124 -11.43 12.22 -5.94
CA TYR A 124 -11.52 13.65 -6.20
C TYR A 124 -12.69 14.29 -5.45
N TYR A 125 -13.87 13.65 -5.45
CA TYR A 125 -15.07 14.22 -4.82
C TYR A 125 -15.19 13.97 -3.31
N ASN A 126 -14.71 12.82 -2.82
CA ASN A 126 -14.97 12.38 -1.43
C ASN A 126 -13.72 12.33 -0.53
N PHE A 127 -12.55 12.67 -1.07
CA PHE A 127 -11.26 12.67 -0.37
C PHE A 127 -11.02 11.41 0.49
N CYS A 128 -10.57 10.33 -0.16
CA CYS A 128 -10.48 8.97 0.39
C CYS A 128 -11.86 8.28 0.54
N PRO A 129 -12.40 7.71 -0.54
CA PRO A 129 -13.72 7.10 -0.53
C PRO A 129 -13.68 5.80 0.28
N HIS A 130 -14.81 5.47 0.89
CA HIS A 130 -14.91 4.36 1.84
C HIS A 130 -14.43 3.01 1.30
N GLU A 131 -14.68 2.73 0.03
CA GLU A 131 -14.27 1.49 -0.62
C GLU A 131 -12.75 1.35 -0.80
N MET A 132 -11.97 2.40 -0.56
CA MET A 132 -10.49 2.35 -0.56
C MET A 132 -9.97 1.23 0.34
N GLY A 133 -10.66 0.92 1.44
CA GLY A 133 -10.28 -0.20 2.31
C GLY A 133 -10.24 -1.54 1.58
N ILE A 134 -11.14 -1.78 0.62
CA ILE A 134 -11.17 -3.00 -0.19
C ILE A 134 -9.97 -3.05 -1.14
N PHE A 135 -9.64 -1.94 -1.81
CA PHE A 135 -8.45 -1.84 -2.67
C PHE A 135 -7.15 -2.11 -1.89
N LEU A 136 -7.13 -1.78 -0.60
CA LEU A 136 -5.99 -2.04 0.29
C LEU A 136 -5.99 -3.45 0.90
N GLY A 137 -6.99 -4.27 0.61
CA GLY A 137 -7.13 -5.63 1.12
C GLY A 137 -7.63 -5.73 2.57
N ILE A 138 -8.26 -4.67 3.10
CA ILE A 138 -8.89 -4.71 4.43
C ILE A 138 -10.11 -5.64 4.35
N PRO A 139 -10.33 -6.51 5.35
CA PRO A 139 -11.50 -7.39 5.39
C PRO A 139 -12.80 -6.61 5.24
N LEU A 140 -13.70 -7.11 4.37
CA LEU A 140 -14.96 -6.45 4.05
C LEU A 140 -15.79 -6.07 5.29
N GLN A 141 -15.84 -6.93 6.30
CA GLN A 141 -16.64 -6.65 7.49
C GLN A 141 -16.03 -5.51 8.32
N ASP A 142 -14.71 -5.38 8.40
CA ASP A 142 -14.07 -4.24 9.05
C ASP A 142 -14.29 -2.95 8.25
N VAL A 143 -14.30 -3.02 6.91
CA VAL A 143 -14.66 -1.87 6.05
C VAL A 143 -16.10 -1.43 6.30
N LYS A 144 -17.06 -2.38 6.33
CA LYS A 144 -18.47 -2.08 6.61
C LYS A 144 -18.66 -1.44 7.98
N ASP A 145 -18.03 -2.01 9.01
CA ASP A 145 -18.16 -1.53 10.39
C ASP A 145 -17.49 -0.15 10.58
N PHE A 146 -16.42 0.14 9.84
CA PHE A 146 -15.78 1.46 9.83
C PHE A 146 -16.70 2.57 9.25
N ILE A 147 -17.54 2.23 8.26
CA ILE A 147 -18.44 3.17 7.58
C ILE A 147 -19.78 3.31 8.33
N CYS A 148 -20.15 2.30 9.12
CA CYS A 148 -21.44 2.25 9.81
C CYS A 148 -21.58 3.42 10.81
N LYS A 149 -22.79 4.01 10.86
CA LYS A 149 -23.12 5.10 11.78
C LYS A 149 -23.23 4.63 13.23
N ASP A 150 -23.70 3.41 13.43
CA ASP A 150 -23.75 2.75 14.72
C ASP A 150 -22.35 2.18 15.01
N ARG A 151 -21.53 3.00 15.69
CA ARG A 151 -20.10 2.74 15.88
C ARG A 151 -19.90 1.49 16.73
N LYS A 152 -19.71 0.37 16.06
CA LYS A 152 -19.19 -0.84 16.69
C LYS A 152 -17.84 -0.54 17.33
N GLU A 153 -17.61 -1.11 18.50
CA GLU A 153 -16.37 -0.90 19.24
C GLU A 153 -15.17 -1.48 18.48
N CYS A 154 -14.08 -0.71 18.43
CA CYS A 154 -12.83 -1.13 17.84
C CYS A 154 -12.08 -2.06 18.81
N ILE A 155 -11.94 -3.33 18.44
CA ILE A 155 -11.33 -4.37 19.30
C ILE A 155 -9.81 -4.40 19.24
N CYS A 156 -9.21 -3.83 18.18
CA CYS A 156 -7.76 -3.68 18.01
C CYS A 156 -7.45 -2.63 16.94
N CYS A 157 -6.29 -1.98 17.02
CA CYS A 157 -5.82 -1.03 16.02
C CYS A 157 -4.36 -1.33 15.66
N GLY A 158 -4.04 -1.24 14.38
CA GLY A 158 -2.68 -1.37 13.85
C GLY A 158 -2.61 -0.76 12.45
N TYR A 159 -2.50 -1.60 11.42
CA TYR A 159 -2.54 -1.13 10.03
C TYR A 159 -3.93 -0.69 9.55
N TRP A 160 -4.99 -1.16 10.23
CA TRP A 160 -6.35 -0.63 10.14
C TRP A 160 -7.04 -0.76 11.50
N LYS A 161 -8.25 -0.21 11.63
CA LYS A 161 -9.12 -0.42 12.80
C LYS A 161 -9.87 -1.72 12.67
N VAL A 162 -9.70 -2.62 13.62
CA VAL A 162 -10.29 -3.97 13.60
C VAL A 162 -11.56 -3.96 14.44
N TYR A 163 -12.63 -4.53 13.88
CA TYR A 163 -13.94 -4.61 14.53
C TYR A 163 -14.42 -6.06 14.68
N ASN A 164 -13.86 -7.00 13.90
CA ASN A 164 -14.43 -8.35 13.79
C ASN A 164 -13.53 -9.46 14.31
N ASN A 165 -12.31 -9.59 13.79
CA ASN A 165 -11.44 -10.73 14.08
C ASN A 165 -10.04 -10.25 14.46
N ARG A 166 -9.80 -10.13 15.76
CA ARG A 166 -8.54 -9.61 16.32
C ARG A 166 -7.37 -10.51 15.97
N GLU A 167 -7.49 -11.82 16.14
CA GLU A 167 -6.42 -12.79 15.93
C GLU A 167 -6.00 -12.83 14.45
N TYR A 168 -6.98 -12.81 13.54
CA TYR A 168 -6.74 -12.71 12.11
C TYR A 168 -5.98 -11.42 11.77
N ALA A 169 -6.45 -10.27 12.26
CA ALA A 169 -5.83 -8.98 11.97
C ALA A 169 -4.38 -8.91 12.50
N LEU A 170 -4.14 -9.35 13.75
CA LEU A 170 -2.80 -9.37 14.35
C LEU A 170 -1.85 -10.28 13.57
N ARG A 171 -2.33 -11.40 13.03
CA ARG A 171 -1.51 -12.26 12.16
C ARG A 171 -1.12 -11.56 10.86
N ILE A 172 -2.05 -10.83 10.23
CA ILE A 172 -1.76 -10.04 9.04
C ILE A 172 -0.76 -8.90 9.35
N PHE A 173 -0.96 -8.18 10.45
CA PHE A 173 -0.03 -7.12 10.89
C PHE A 173 1.38 -7.67 11.07
N LYS A 174 1.52 -8.82 11.72
CA LYS A 174 2.81 -9.49 11.92
C LYS A 174 3.50 -9.82 10.59
N ASN A 175 2.75 -10.25 9.57
CA ASN A 175 3.31 -10.50 8.24
C ASN A 175 3.79 -9.20 7.56
N TYR A 176 3.04 -8.11 7.73
CA TYR A 176 3.44 -6.80 7.21
C TYR A 176 4.72 -6.30 7.89
N ASP A 177 4.79 -6.39 9.22
CA ASP A 177 5.98 -6.03 10.00
C ASP A 177 7.17 -6.91 9.62
N LYS A 178 6.95 -8.21 9.42
CA LYS A 178 8.00 -9.14 8.97
C LYS A 178 8.58 -8.73 7.61
N SER A 179 7.74 -8.41 6.63
CA SER A 179 8.22 -8.00 5.30
C SER A 179 9.08 -6.72 5.37
N LYS A 180 8.65 -5.75 6.18
CA LYS A 180 9.38 -4.51 6.44
C LYS A 180 10.71 -4.75 7.15
N HIS A 181 10.71 -5.63 8.14
CA HIS A 181 11.92 -6.03 8.87
C HIS A 181 12.93 -6.76 7.97
N ASP A 182 12.43 -7.67 7.13
CA ASP A 182 13.26 -8.40 6.19
C ASP A 182 13.87 -7.46 5.14
N PHE A 183 13.12 -6.45 4.66
CA PHE A 183 13.68 -5.37 3.82
C PHE A 183 14.79 -4.60 4.53
N MET A 184 14.55 -4.14 5.77
CA MET A 184 15.54 -3.35 6.51
C MET A 184 16.84 -4.12 6.75
N LYS A 185 16.77 -5.42 7.04
CA LYS A 185 17.96 -6.28 7.15
C LYS A 185 18.78 -6.35 5.86
N LEU A 186 18.14 -6.31 4.70
CA LEU A 186 18.84 -6.30 3.40
C LEU A 186 19.56 -4.96 3.21
N ILE A 187 18.92 -3.85 3.57
CA ILE A 187 19.54 -2.51 3.51
C ILE A 187 20.71 -2.39 4.50
N GLU A 188 20.59 -2.93 5.71
CA GLU A 188 21.70 -2.98 6.69
C GLU A 188 22.91 -3.77 6.17
N LYS A 189 22.68 -4.76 5.31
CA LYS A 189 23.73 -5.53 4.62
C LYS A 189 24.26 -4.84 3.36
N ASN A 190 23.88 -3.59 3.11
CA ASN A 190 24.21 -2.81 1.91
C ASN A 190 23.76 -3.47 0.60
N ILE A 191 22.69 -4.28 0.63
CA ILE A 191 22.09 -4.84 -0.58
C ILE A 191 21.37 -3.70 -1.33
N GLY A 192 21.69 -3.55 -2.62
CA GLY A 192 21.04 -2.55 -3.48
C GLY A 192 19.53 -2.78 -3.60
N ILE A 193 18.76 -1.70 -3.78
CA ILE A 193 17.29 -1.71 -3.73
C ILE A 193 16.69 -2.68 -4.74
N ALA A 194 17.15 -2.67 -5.99
CA ALA A 194 16.66 -3.61 -7.02
C ALA A 194 16.83 -5.07 -6.57
N LYS A 195 18.00 -5.42 -6.01
CA LYS A 195 18.25 -6.78 -5.53
C LYS A 195 17.42 -7.12 -4.29
N ALA A 196 17.23 -6.16 -3.39
CA ALA A 196 16.38 -6.35 -2.22
C ALA A 196 14.92 -6.61 -2.61
N VAL A 197 14.41 -5.90 -3.62
CA VAL A 197 13.07 -6.11 -4.18
C VAL A 197 12.92 -7.51 -4.77
N GLU A 198 13.89 -8.00 -5.55
CA GLU A 198 13.89 -9.38 -6.08
C GLU A 198 13.81 -10.40 -4.94
N MET A 199 14.63 -10.23 -3.90
CA MET A 199 14.67 -11.16 -2.76
C MET A 199 13.35 -11.19 -1.99
N LEU A 200 12.72 -10.03 -1.75
CA LEU A 200 11.41 -9.94 -1.11
C LEU A 200 10.31 -10.60 -1.95
N SER A 201 10.35 -10.38 -3.26
CA SER A 201 9.36 -10.91 -4.20
C SER A 201 9.46 -12.44 -4.36
N SER A 202 10.68 -13.01 -4.25
CA SER A 202 10.90 -14.46 -4.29
C SER A 202 10.41 -15.22 -3.05
N CYS A 203 10.24 -14.52 -1.92
CA CYS A 203 9.67 -15.10 -0.70
C CYS A 203 8.14 -15.18 -0.71
N SER A 204 7.48 -14.65 -1.75
CA SER A 204 6.03 -14.73 -1.94
C SER A 204 5.62 -16.19 -2.09
N ARG A 205 5.24 -16.83 -0.99
CA ARG A 205 4.61 -18.15 -1.02
C ARG A 205 3.12 -17.91 -1.29
N PHE A 206 2.67 -18.51 -2.39
CA PHE A 206 1.32 -18.55 -2.96
C PHE A 206 0.17 -18.44 -1.96
#